data_AF-X0JVF5-F1
#
_entry.id   AF-X0JVF5-F1
#
_cell.length_a   1.000
_cell.length_b   1.000
_cell.length_c   1.000
_cell.angle_alpha   90.00
_cell.angle_beta   90.00
_cell.angle_gamma   90.00
#
_symmetry.space_group_name_H-M   'P 1'
#
loop_
_entity.id
_entity.type
_entity.pdbx_description
1 polymer ?
#
loop_
_entity_poly.entity_id
_entity_poly.type
_entity_poly.pdbx_seq_one_letter_code
_entity_poly.pdbx_strand_id
1 'polypeptide(L)'
;MSMEKAKARVALGEQPFEGRRDFMTYMLRRGKDGVTAMSETELLVNSSIVNGAGSETTATALSGAFFYIGTHPQVYSYLVDEIRGAFTDASDITLKSTAQLQYLHACIEETLRIYPPAAETPPRVCPGATIGGKYIPKGTVVTVYQWATFRNPSNFADSDSF
;
A
#
# COMPACT_ATOMS: atom_id res chain seq x y z
N MET A 1 15.66 2.37 2.37
CA MET A 1 16.68 3.26 1.76
C MET A 1 17.64 3.70 2.85
N SER A 2 18.96 3.52 2.70
CA SER A 2 19.90 4.03 3.70
C SER A 2 19.82 5.57 3.75
N MET A 3 20.03 6.16 4.93
CA MET A 3 20.07 7.62 5.10
C MET A 3 21.04 8.30 4.11
N GLU A 4 22.10 7.58 3.74
CA GLU A 4 23.06 7.96 2.72
C GLU A 4 22.43 8.16 1.33
N LYS A 5 21.57 7.24 0.87
CA LYS A 5 20.87 7.37 -0.41
C LYS A 5 19.88 8.54 -0.41
N ALA A 6 19.21 8.78 0.72
CA ALA A 6 18.32 9.94 0.86
C ALA A 6 19.11 11.25 0.78
N LYS A 7 20.25 11.36 1.47
CA LYS A 7 21.16 12.51 1.39
C LYS A 7 21.71 12.72 -0.03
N ALA A 8 22.15 11.64 -0.68
CA ALA A 8 22.62 11.70 -2.06
C ALA A 8 21.52 12.23 -2.99
N ARG A 9 20.27 11.78 -2.82
CA ARG A 9 19.15 12.28 -3.62
C ARG A 9 18.81 13.75 -3.33
N VAL A 10 18.90 14.18 -2.07
CA VAL A 10 18.71 15.60 -1.68
C VAL A 10 19.77 16.48 -2.33
N ALA A 11 21.03 16.03 -2.39
CA ALA A 11 22.12 16.79 -3.01
C ALA A 11 21.93 17.06 -4.52
N LEU A 12 21.10 16.26 -5.20
CA LEU A 12 20.74 16.49 -6.62
C LEU A 12 19.70 17.60 -6.81
N GLY A 13 19.14 18.14 -5.73
CA GLY A 13 18.19 19.24 -5.76
C GLY A 13 16.82 18.89 -6.36
N GLU A 14 16.05 19.93 -6.68
CA GLU A 14 14.65 19.84 -7.14
C GLU A 14 14.49 19.26 -8.56
N GLN A 15 15.58 19.02 -9.28
CA GLN A 15 15.52 18.52 -10.64
C GLN A 15 15.07 17.05 -10.67
N PRO A 16 14.37 16.63 -11.75
CA PRO A 16 14.06 15.22 -11.98
C PRO A 16 15.35 14.38 -12.01
N PHE A 17 15.32 13.23 -11.35
CA PHE A 17 16.41 12.26 -11.44
C PHE A 17 16.22 11.42 -12.71
N GLU A 18 17.22 11.42 -13.60
CA GLU A 18 17.14 10.73 -14.91
C GLU A 18 15.87 11.07 -15.72
N GLY A 19 15.44 12.33 -15.66
CA GLY A 19 14.23 12.80 -16.35
C GLY A 19 12.91 12.39 -15.69
N ARG A 20 12.94 11.66 -14.57
CA ARG A 20 11.74 11.25 -13.81
C ARG A 20 11.61 12.01 -12.51
N ARG A 21 10.38 12.41 -12.20
CA ARG A 21 10.03 13.03 -10.91
C ARG A 21 9.72 11.92 -9.92
N ASP A 22 10.35 11.99 -8.76
CA ASP A 22 10.15 11.10 -7.61
C ASP A 22 9.57 11.88 -6.42
N PHE A 23 9.31 11.20 -5.29
CA PHE A 23 8.83 11.87 -4.08
C PHE A 23 9.76 13.00 -3.62
N MET A 24 11.07 12.84 -3.74
CA MET A 24 12.05 13.84 -3.32
C MET A 24 11.98 15.10 -4.18
N THR A 25 11.70 14.95 -5.47
CA THR A 25 11.45 16.06 -6.40
C THR A 25 10.33 16.97 -5.93
N TYR A 26 9.32 16.41 -5.25
CA TYR A 26 8.20 17.18 -4.72
C TYR A 26 8.45 17.67 -3.30
N MET A 27 9.12 16.88 -2.45
CA MET A 27 9.45 17.27 -1.08
C MET A 27 10.49 18.40 -1.01
N LEU A 28 11.40 18.48 -1.98
CA LEU A 28 12.41 19.53 -2.08
C LEU A 28 11.84 20.87 -2.57
N ARG A 29 10.64 20.88 -3.18
CA ARG A 29 10.02 22.12 -3.65
C ARG A 29 9.58 22.98 -2.48
N ARG A 30 9.69 24.28 -2.68
CA ARG A 30 9.05 25.25 -1.79
C ARG A 30 7.52 25.13 -1.85
N GLY A 31 6.89 25.43 -0.73
CA GLY A 31 5.45 25.51 -0.57
C GLY A 31 4.83 26.58 -1.47
N LYS A 32 3.50 26.64 -1.47
CA LYS A 32 2.74 27.59 -2.33
C LYS A 32 3.06 29.06 -2.04
N ASP A 33 3.59 29.36 -0.85
CA ASP A 33 4.06 30.69 -0.45
C ASP A 33 5.45 31.05 -0.98
N GLY A 34 6.16 30.11 -1.62
CA GLY A 34 7.52 30.29 -2.12
C GLY A 34 8.60 30.42 -1.03
N VAL A 35 8.22 30.25 0.24
CA VAL A 35 9.07 30.48 1.41
C VAL A 35 9.21 29.22 2.25
N THR A 36 8.11 28.51 2.48
CA THR A 36 8.13 27.29 3.29
C THR A 36 8.87 26.17 2.56
N ALA A 37 9.87 25.57 3.19
CA ALA A 37 10.58 24.40 2.68
C ALA A 37 10.74 23.38 3.80
N MET A 38 10.76 22.10 3.47
CA MET A 38 11.11 21.07 4.45
C MET A 38 12.58 21.23 4.83
N SER A 39 12.86 21.17 6.14
CA SER A 39 14.23 21.05 6.65
C SER A 39 14.86 19.74 6.21
N GLU A 40 16.19 19.66 6.23
CA GLU A 40 16.92 18.41 5.93
C GLU A 40 16.42 17.25 6.81
N THR A 41 16.20 17.52 8.11
CA THR A 41 15.66 16.53 9.05
C THR A 41 14.28 16.03 8.61
N GLU A 42 13.36 16.92 8.26
CA GLU A 42 12.03 16.53 7.78
C GLU A 42 12.09 15.73 6.48
N LEU A 43 12.96 16.12 5.55
CA LEU A 43 13.20 15.38 4.30
C LEU A 43 13.65 13.94 4.60
N LEU A 44 14.65 13.78 5.46
CA LEU A 44 15.22 12.46 5.78
C LEU A 44 14.22 11.57 6.54
N VAL A 45 13.48 12.13 7.49
CA VAL A 45 12.46 11.39 8.24
C VAL A 45 11.32 10.96 7.32
N ASN A 46 10.77 11.87 6.52
CA ASN A 46 9.70 11.55 5.57
C ASN A 46 10.15 10.55 4.51
N SER A 47 11.38 10.64 4.02
CA SER A 47 11.96 9.66 3.09
C SER A 47 11.97 8.25 3.69
N SER A 48 12.33 8.16 4.97
CA SER A 48 12.37 6.90 5.71
C SER A 48 10.98 6.30 5.89
N ILE A 49 10.00 7.15 6.23
CA ILE A 49 8.59 6.77 6.38
C ILE A 49 8.02 6.25 5.06
N VAL A 50 8.14 7.01 3.97
CA VAL A 50 7.60 6.63 2.65
C VAL A 50 8.21 5.32 2.18
N ASN A 51 9.53 5.15 2.35
CA ASN A 51 10.18 3.91 1.96
C ASN A 51 9.70 2.73 2.80
N GLY A 52 9.72 2.83 4.14
CA GLY A 52 9.30 1.73 5.01
C GLY A 52 7.85 1.33 4.79
N ALA A 53 6.95 2.33 4.75
CA ALA A 53 5.52 2.12 4.54
C ALA A 53 5.21 1.48 3.19
N GLY A 54 5.95 1.81 2.13
CA GLY A 54 5.71 1.29 0.78
C GLY A 54 6.44 0.01 0.44
N SER A 55 7.64 -0.25 1.01
CA SER A 55 8.46 -1.40 0.62
C SER A 55 8.02 -2.69 1.28
N GLU A 56 7.91 -2.71 2.62
CA GLU A 56 7.66 -3.93 3.37
C GLU A 56 6.23 -4.44 3.17
N THR A 57 5.26 -3.52 3.16
CA THR A 57 3.85 -3.85 2.93
C THR A 57 3.62 -4.43 1.54
N THR A 58 4.16 -3.79 0.50
CA THR A 58 4.03 -4.25 -0.89
C THR A 58 4.73 -5.60 -1.10
N ALA A 59 5.95 -5.77 -0.57
CA ALA A 59 6.66 -7.04 -0.65
C ALA A 59 5.90 -8.18 0.03
N THR A 60 5.31 -7.91 1.19
CA THR A 60 4.47 -8.86 1.93
C THR A 60 3.21 -9.21 1.13
N ALA A 61 2.50 -8.20 0.60
CA ALA A 61 1.31 -8.42 -0.23
C ALA A 61 1.62 -9.28 -1.46
N LEU A 62 2.70 -8.96 -2.21
CA LEU A 62 3.10 -9.72 -3.39
C LEU A 62 3.49 -11.15 -3.03
N SER A 63 4.18 -11.36 -1.90
CA SER A 63 4.52 -12.71 -1.42
C SER A 63 3.27 -13.54 -1.15
N GLY A 64 2.27 -12.95 -0.50
CA GLY A 64 0.96 -13.57 -0.31
C GLY A 64 0.27 -13.87 -1.64
N ALA A 65 0.25 -12.91 -2.56
CA ALA A 65 -0.40 -13.06 -3.87
C ALA A 65 0.20 -14.24 -4.64
N PHE A 66 1.53 -14.30 -4.77
CA PHE A 66 2.18 -15.41 -5.47
C PHE A 66 1.93 -16.76 -4.79
N PHE A 67 1.93 -16.81 -3.46
CA PHE A 67 1.63 -18.04 -2.72
C PHE A 67 0.19 -18.51 -2.96
N TYR A 68 -0.81 -17.65 -2.75
CA TYR A 68 -2.22 -18.02 -2.87
C TYR A 68 -2.60 -18.31 -4.32
N ILE A 69 -2.24 -17.45 -5.26
CA ILE A 69 -2.49 -17.68 -6.69
C ILE A 69 -1.80 -18.97 -7.15
N GLY A 70 -0.54 -19.19 -6.77
CA GLY A 70 0.24 -20.36 -7.16
C GLY A 70 -0.24 -21.68 -6.57
N THR A 71 -0.97 -21.64 -5.45
CA THR A 71 -1.56 -22.83 -4.80
C THR A 71 -3.00 -23.09 -5.20
N HIS A 72 -3.62 -22.22 -6.01
CA HIS A 72 -4.99 -22.36 -6.51
C HIS A 72 -5.00 -22.43 -8.05
N PRO A 73 -4.86 -23.63 -8.65
CA PRO A 73 -4.67 -23.78 -10.09
C PRO A 73 -5.75 -23.13 -10.96
N GLN A 74 -7.00 -23.12 -10.49
CA GLN A 74 -8.11 -22.48 -11.20
C GLN A 74 -7.95 -20.95 -11.22
N VAL A 75 -7.58 -20.34 -10.09
CA VAL A 75 -7.32 -18.89 -10.00
C VAL A 75 -6.13 -18.52 -10.89
N TYR A 76 -5.05 -19.29 -10.82
CA TYR A 76 -3.89 -19.09 -11.69
C TYR A 76 -4.27 -19.14 -13.17
N SER A 77 -5.05 -20.15 -13.60
CA SER A 77 -5.48 -20.29 -14.99
C SER A 77 -6.26 -19.06 -15.47
N TYR A 78 -7.27 -18.63 -14.72
CA TYR A 78 -8.07 -17.46 -15.10
C TYR A 78 -7.26 -16.18 -15.15
N LEU A 79 -6.33 -16.00 -14.21
CA LEU A 79 -5.45 -14.82 -14.20
C LEU A 79 -4.49 -14.81 -15.40
N VAL A 80 -3.93 -15.98 -15.75
CA VAL A 80 -3.08 -16.11 -16.93
C VAL A 80 -3.87 -15.81 -18.20
N ASP A 81 -5.08 -16.36 -18.33
CA ASP A 81 -5.94 -16.12 -19.49
C ASP A 81 -6.29 -14.63 -19.63
N GLU A 82 -6.63 -13.95 -18.53
CA GLU A 82 -6.92 -12.51 -18.55
C GLU A 82 -5.68 -11.69 -19.00
N ILE A 83 -4.52 -11.91 -18.37
CA ILE A 83 -3.32 -11.12 -18.65
C ILE A 83 -2.79 -11.39 -20.06
N ARG A 84 -2.74 -12.67 -20.48
CA ARG A 84 -2.22 -13.06 -21.81
C ARG A 84 -3.21 -12.75 -22.92
N GLY A 85 -4.51 -12.69 -22.63
CA GLY A 85 -5.53 -12.22 -23.57
C GLY A 85 -5.52 -10.70 -23.74
N ALA A 86 -5.11 -9.95 -22.72
CA ALA A 86 -5.10 -8.48 -22.76
C ALA A 86 -3.86 -7.87 -23.43
N PHE A 87 -2.71 -8.56 -23.39
CA PHE A 87 -1.44 -8.01 -23.85
C PHE A 87 -0.65 -8.96 -24.75
N THR A 88 -0.20 -8.45 -25.90
CA THR A 88 0.66 -9.18 -26.83
C THR A 88 2.14 -8.87 -26.63
N ASP A 89 2.47 -7.66 -26.16
CA ASP A 89 3.83 -7.24 -25.89
C ASP A 89 3.98 -6.65 -24.47
N ALA A 90 5.17 -6.76 -23.89
CA ALA A 90 5.44 -6.24 -22.56
C ALA A 90 5.36 -4.70 -22.49
N SER A 91 5.64 -4.00 -23.60
CA SER A 91 5.54 -2.54 -23.69
C SER A 91 4.11 -2.02 -23.62
N ASP A 92 3.11 -2.87 -23.89
CA ASP A 92 1.69 -2.53 -23.74
C ASP A 92 1.29 -2.43 -22.26
N ILE A 93 2.05 -3.06 -21.36
CA ILE A 93 1.80 -3.10 -19.92
C ILE A 93 2.16 -1.77 -19.28
N THR A 94 1.17 -0.90 -19.21
CA THR A 94 1.22 0.42 -18.58
C THR A 94 0.22 0.51 -17.43
N LEU A 95 0.44 1.46 -16.51
CA LEU A 95 -0.49 1.75 -15.41
C LEU A 95 -1.94 1.93 -15.86
N LYS A 96 -2.15 2.58 -17.02
CA LYS A 96 -3.49 2.79 -17.57
C LYS A 96 -4.07 1.50 -18.13
N SER A 97 -3.27 0.73 -18.85
CA SER A 97 -3.74 -0.50 -19.49
C SER A 97 -4.06 -1.60 -18.48
N THR A 98 -3.33 -1.70 -17.38
CA THR A 98 -3.58 -2.71 -16.35
C THR A 98 -4.87 -2.46 -15.58
N ALA A 99 -5.39 -1.22 -15.60
CA ALA A 99 -6.62 -0.86 -14.92
C ALA A 99 -7.86 -1.61 -15.44
N GLN A 100 -7.79 -2.21 -16.64
CA GLN A 100 -8.86 -3.01 -17.23
C GLN A 100 -8.86 -4.47 -16.78
N LEU A 101 -7.81 -4.94 -16.08
CA LEU A 101 -7.67 -6.32 -15.62
C LEU A 101 -8.47 -6.54 -14.32
N GLN A 102 -9.75 -6.85 -14.47
CA GLN A 102 -10.68 -6.97 -13.35
C GLN A 102 -10.33 -8.15 -12.43
N TYR A 103 -9.92 -9.28 -13.01
CA TYR A 103 -9.59 -10.48 -12.25
C TYR A 103 -8.25 -10.35 -11.54
N LEU A 104 -7.25 -9.71 -12.15
CA LEU A 104 -6.02 -9.31 -11.45
C LEU A 104 -6.31 -8.44 -10.23
N HIS A 105 -7.17 -7.43 -10.38
CA HIS A 105 -7.57 -6.58 -9.25
C HIS A 105 -8.28 -7.39 -8.17
N ALA A 106 -9.19 -8.28 -8.54
CA ALA A 106 -9.85 -9.17 -7.59
C ALA A 106 -8.85 -10.05 -6.83
N CYS A 107 -7.85 -10.63 -7.52
CA CYS A 107 -6.79 -11.43 -6.89
C CYS A 107 -5.95 -10.61 -5.89
N ILE A 108 -5.65 -9.34 -6.21
CA ILE A 108 -4.92 -8.44 -5.30
C ILE A 108 -5.76 -8.11 -4.08
N GLU A 109 -7.02 -7.71 -4.26
CA GLU A 109 -7.94 -7.40 -3.16
C GLU A 109 -8.15 -8.62 -2.25
N GLU A 110 -8.32 -9.80 -2.84
CA GLU A 110 -8.52 -11.03 -2.09
C GLU A 110 -7.26 -11.46 -1.34
N THR A 111 -6.08 -11.22 -1.91
CA THR A 111 -4.81 -11.38 -1.19
C THR A 111 -4.75 -10.46 0.02
N LEU A 112 -5.12 -9.18 -0.14
CA LEU A 112 -5.13 -8.22 0.97
C LEU A 112 -6.17 -8.57 2.03
N ARG A 113 -7.27 -9.24 1.66
CA ARG A 113 -8.27 -9.75 2.60
C ARG A 113 -7.73 -10.91 3.42
N ILE A 114 -7.17 -11.94 2.78
CA ILE A 114 -6.76 -13.17 3.48
C ILE A 114 -5.39 -13.08 4.16
N TYR A 115 -4.51 -12.25 3.60
CA TYR A 115 -3.11 -12.04 3.99
C TYR A 115 -2.78 -10.53 4.02
N PRO A 116 -3.44 -9.76 4.90
CA PRO A 116 -3.18 -8.33 5.01
C PRO A 116 -1.76 -8.07 5.55
N PRO A 117 -0.93 -7.27 4.85
CA PRO A 117 0.39 -6.90 5.36
C PRO A 117 0.34 -6.16 6.71
N ALA A 118 -0.73 -5.43 6.96
CA ALA A 118 -1.05 -4.83 8.25
C ALA A 118 -2.23 -5.57 8.88
N ALA A 119 -1.96 -6.37 9.90
CA ALA A 119 -3.00 -7.15 10.57
C ALA A 119 -3.93 -6.29 11.46
N GLU A 120 -3.48 -5.10 11.85
CA GLU A 120 -4.25 -4.13 12.63
C GLU A 120 -3.98 -2.69 12.17
N THR A 121 -4.94 -1.81 12.42
CA THR A 121 -4.78 -0.37 12.16
C THR A 121 -3.93 0.31 13.25
N PRO A 122 -3.29 1.46 12.97
CA PRO A 122 -2.66 2.24 14.01
C PRO A 122 -3.67 2.65 15.11
N PRO A 123 -3.32 2.50 16.40
CA PRO A 123 -4.25 2.77 17.49
C PRO A 123 -4.70 4.24 17.55
N ARG A 124 -5.85 4.47 18.17
CA ARG A 124 -6.40 5.80 18.48
C ARG A 124 -6.76 5.88 19.95
N VAL A 125 -6.56 7.03 20.57
CA VAL A 125 -7.04 7.29 21.93
C VAL A 125 -8.43 7.90 21.82
N CYS A 126 -9.43 7.21 22.37
CA CYS A 126 -10.81 7.65 22.35
C CYS A 126 -10.98 8.93 23.18
N PRO A 127 -11.64 10.00 22.65
CA PRO A 127 -11.95 11.19 23.43
C PRO A 127 -13.13 11.01 24.38
N GLY A 128 -13.78 9.84 24.39
CA GLY A 128 -15.10 9.60 24.97
C GLY A 128 -16.16 9.68 23.87
N ALA A 129 -16.59 8.54 23.34
CA ALA A 129 -17.50 8.50 22.19
C ALA A 129 -18.32 7.21 22.15
N THR A 130 -19.48 7.26 21.51
CA THR A 130 -20.30 6.06 21.23
C THR A 130 -19.90 5.46 19.89
N ILE A 131 -19.47 4.19 19.88
CA ILE A 131 -19.09 3.43 18.69
C ILE A 131 -19.95 2.17 18.65
N GLY A 132 -20.68 1.93 17.56
CA GLY A 132 -21.54 0.74 17.42
C GLY A 132 -22.60 0.61 18.52
N GLY A 133 -23.16 1.75 18.99
CA GLY A 133 -24.13 1.79 20.07
C GLY A 133 -23.56 1.61 21.49
N LYS A 134 -22.24 1.44 21.63
CA LYS A 134 -21.56 1.30 22.94
C LYS A 134 -20.73 2.53 23.26
N TYR A 135 -20.90 3.09 24.46
CA TYR A 135 -20.07 4.20 24.92
C TYR A 135 -18.66 3.70 25.29
N ILE A 136 -17.65 4.34 24.72
CA ILE A 136 -16.23 4.07 24.96
C ILE A 136 -15.66 5.24 25.78
N PRO A 137 -15.13 5.01 27.00
CA PRO A 137 -14.60 6.06 27.85
C PRO A 137 -13.41 6.81 27.24
N LYS A 138 -13.26 8.08 27.62
CA LYS A 138 -12.09 8.88 27.29
C LYS A 138 -10.80 8.22 27.79
N GLY A 139 -9.76 8.23 26.96
CA GLY A 139 -8.46 7.62 27.27
C GLY A 139 -8.34 6.15 26.87
N THR A 140 -9.44 5.50 26.45
CA THR A 140 -9.39 4.12 25.94
C THR A 140 -8.63 4.06 24.63
N VAL A 141 -7.66 3.16 24.51
CA VAL A 141 -6.98 2.88 23.23
C VAL A 141 -7.85 1.94 22.41
N VAL A 142 -8.17 2.32 21.18
CA VAL A 142 -8.97 1.54 20.25
C VAL A 142 -8.17 1.26 18.97
N THR A 143 -8.33 0.05 18.44
CA THR A 143 -7.77 -0.38 17.15
C THR A 143 -8.76 -1.31 16.45
N VAL A 144 -8.63 -1.43 15.13
CA VAL A 144 -9.34 -2.42 14.33
C VAL A 144 -8.36 -3.53 13.94
N TYR A 145 -8.70 -4.76 14.31
CA TYR A 145 -7.98 -5.96 13.88
C TYR A 145 -8.48 -6.37 12.49
N GLN A 146 -7.79 -5.91 11.45
CA GLN A 146 -8.14 -6.13 10.06
C GLN A 146 -8.18 -7.62 9.72
N TRP A 147 -7.16 -8.39 10.12
CA TRP A 147 -7.09 -9.83 9.85
C TRP A 147 -8.33 -10.59 10.39
N ALA A 148 -8.72 -10.30 11.63
CA ALA A 148 -9.91 -10.91 12.24
C ALA A 148 -11.21 -10.44 11.57
N THR A 149 -11.28 -9.17 11.19
CA THR A 149 -12.46 -8.59 10.52
C THR A 149 -12.68 -9.21 9.14
N PHE A 150 -11.59 -9.43 8.39
CA PHE A 150 -11.59 -10.02 7.05
C PHE A 150 -11.87 -11.53 7.04
N ARG A 151 -11.70 -12.19 8.19
CA ARG A 151 -12.04 -13.61 8.40
C ARG A 151 -13.34 -13.82 9.16
N ASN A 152 -14.16 -12.78 9.32
CA ASN A 152 -15.45 -12.92 9.99
C ASN A 152 -16.52 -13.45 9.01
N PRO A 153 -17.16 -14.60 9.29
CA PRO A 153 -18.20 -15.17 8.42
C PRO A 153 -19.47 -14.31 8.34
N SER A 154 -19.65 -13.34 9.25
CA SER A 154 -20.73 -12.35 9.15
C SER A 154 -20.49 -11.31 8.05
N ASN A 155 -19.24 -11.17 7.59
CA ASN A 155 -18.84 -10.23 6.54
C ASN A 155 -18.55 -10.94 5.21
N PHE A 156 -18.10 -12.20 5.24
CA PHE A 156 -17.65 -12.97 4.05
C PHE A 156 -18.18 -14.41 4.11
N ALA A 157 -18.78 -14.90 3.02
CA ALA A 157 -19.45 -16.20 2.99
C ALA A 157 -18.48 -17.38 3.28
N ASP A 158 -17.28 -17.35 2.73
CA ASP A 158 -16.20 -18.34 2.94
C ASP A 158 -14.95 -17.63 3.47
N SER A 159 -15.07 -17.06 4.68
CA SER A 159 -14.12 -16.07 5.21
C SER A 159 -12.68 -16.56 5.36
N ASP A 160 -12.44 -17.87 5.39
CA ASP A 160 -11.10 -18.46 5.50
C ASP A 160 -10.52 -19.00 4.18
N SER A 161 -11.33 -19.06 3.12
CA SER A 161 -10.92 -19.51 1.78
C SER A 161 -10.37 -18.33 0.97
N PHE A 162 -9.44 -18.59 0.05
CA PHE A 162 -8.96 -17.61 -0.95
C PHE A 162 -9.78 -17.70 -2.24
#